data_AF-A0A4U0WCC2-F1
#
_entry.id   AF-A0A4U0WCC2-F1
#
_cell.length_a   1.000
_cell.length_b   1.000
_cell.length_c   1.000
_cell.angle_alpha   90.00
_cell.angle_beta   90.00
_cell.angle_gamma   90.00
#
_symmetry.space_group_name_H-M   'P 1'
#
loop_
_entity.id
_entity.type
_entity.pdbx_description
1 polymer ?
#
loop_
_entity_poly.entity_id
_entity_poly.type
_entity_poly.pdbx_seq_one_letter_code
_entity_poly.pdbx_strand_id
1 'polypeptide(L)'
;MDATSYTVLDGTEYTLPGESIWRKPFGKEICIVDVGTRVPTGINHVFNKSRLDWRKLGDEKFMDAGLGRVSAGVSKHYLYTQIHGYDYKFVQAAPKPDRGNTWVKVDAIAELLNSYRFIIFLDADAVWEHMEVPAE
;
A
#
# COMPACT_ATOMS: atom_id res chain seq x y z
N MET A 1 2.25 16.98 -19.45
CA MET A 1 3.37 16.32 -20.13
C MET A 1 3.88 15.31 -19.13
N ASP A 2 3.67 14.02 -19.41
CA ASP A 2 4.18 12.95 -18.56
C ASP A 2 5.69 12.85 -18.76
N ALA A 3 6.45 12.71 -17.68
CA ALA A 3 7.89 12.61 -17.75
C ALA A 3 8.29 11.29 -18.42
N THR A 4 9.16 11.35 -19.43
CA THR A 4 9.65 10.17 -20.16
C THR A 4 10.88 9.54 -19.54
N SER A 5 11.47 10.21 -18.54
CA SER A 5 12.53 9.68 -17.70
C SER A 5 12.34 10.07 -16.24
N TYR A 6 12.92 9.27 -15.34
CA TYR A 6 13.03 9.60 -13.92
C TYR A 6 14.45 9.26 -13.42
N THR A 7 14.97 10.09 -12.52
CA THR A 7 16.28 9.90 -11.89
C THR A 7 16.08 9.52 -10.44
N VAL A 8 16.62 8.38 -10.02
CA VAL A 8 16.54 7.92 -8.63
C VAL A 8 17.62 8.58 -7.77
N LEU A 9 17.56 8.35 -6.46
CA LEU A 9 18.43 9.02 -5.48
C LEU A 9 19.93 8.81 -5.70
N ASP A 10 20.32 7.68 -6.30
CA ASP A 10 21.73 7.38 -6.60
C ASP A 10 22.23 8.04 -7.90
N GLY A 11 21.36 8.77 -8.61
CA GLY A 11 21.66 9.44 -9.88
C GLY A 11 21.42 8.58 -11.12
N THR A 12 20.99 7.32 -10.96
CA THR A 12 20.62 6.46 -12.09
C THR A 12 19.36 7.01 -12.77
N GLU A 13 19.45 7.21 -14.08
CA GLU A 13 18.32 7.62 -14.90
C GLU A 13 17.66 6.41 -15.56
N TYR A 14 16.35 6.36 -15.49
CA TYR A 14 15.51 5.38 -16.15
C TYR A 14 14.66 6.09 -17.20
N THR A 15 14.68 5.59 -18.43
CA THR A 15 13.91 6.15 -19.54
C THR A 15 12.91 5.13 -20.05
N LEU A 16 11.70 5.57 -20.39
CA LEU A 16 10.71 4.70 -21.03
C LEU A 16 11.23 4.28 -22.43
N PRO A 17 11.03 3.00 -22.82
CA PRO A 17 11.49 2.50 -24.12
C PRO A 17 10.69 3.07 -25.32
N GLY A 18 9.65 3.87 -25.06
CA GLY A 18 8.79 4.49 -26.06
C GLY A 18 7.75 5.40 -25.42
N GLU A 19 6.75 5.83 -26.19
CA GLU A 19 5.63 6.59 -25.62
C GLU A 19 4.83 5.74 -24.63
N SER A 20 4.38 6.37 -23.53
CA SER A 20 3.48 5.72 -22.59
C SER A 20 2.19 5.29 -23.30
N ILE A 21 1.76 4.06 -23.03
CA ILE A 21 0.47 3.52 -23.50
C ILE A 21 -0.68 4.29 -22.82
N TRP A 22 -0.46 4.73 -21.59
CA TRP A 22 -1.45 5.44 -20.77
C TRP A 22 -1.20 6.94 -20.84
N ARG A 23 -2.14 7.67 -21.46
CA ARG A 23 -2.05 9.13 -21.66
C ARG A 23 -2.86 9.93 -20.63
N LYS A 24 -3.49 9.25 -19.68
CA LYS A 24 -4.30 9.83 -18.62
C LYS A 24 -4.06 9.05 -17.33
N PRO A 25 -3.92 9.73 -16.18
CA PRO A 25 -3.85 9.06 -14.89
C PRO A 25 -5.10 8.23 -14.64
N PHE A 26 -4.94 7.04 -14.09
CA PHE A 26 -6.07 6.16 -13.79
C PHE A 26 -6.86 6.57 -12.55
N GLY A 27 -6.21 7.22 -11.58
CA GLY A 27 -6.86 7.64 -10.34
C GLY A 27 -7.68 6.50 -9.71
N LYS A 28 -8.97 6.75 -9.45
CA LYS A 28 -9.87 5.78 -8.79
C LYS A 28 -10.19 4.51 -9.59
N GLU A 29 -9.72 4.39 -10.83
CA GLU A 29 -9.77 3.11 -11.57
C GLU A 29 -8.77 2.07 -10.99
N ILE A 30 -7.75 2.52 -10.25
CA ILE A 30 -6.83 1.67 -9.49
C ILE A 30 -7.25 1.68 -8.01
N CYS A 31 -7.31 0.49 -7.41
CA CYS A 31 -7.40 0.32 -5.96
C CYS A 31 -6.13 -0.31 -5.42
N ILE A 32 -5.50 0.36 -4.45
CA ILE A 32 -4.50 -0.29 -3.59
C ILE A 32 -5.24 -0.91 -2.42
N VAL A 33 -4.96 -2.18 -2.15
CA VAL A 33 -5.63 -2.92 -1.09
C VAL A 33 -4.62 -3.57 -0.13
N ASP A 34 -4.77 -3.23 1.15
CA ASP A 34 -4.15 -3.94 2.26
C ASP A 34 -5.13 -4.97 2.80
N VAL A 35 -4.75 -6.25 2.79
CA VAL A 35 -5.58 -7.33 3.33
C VAL A 35 -4.83 -8.11 4.39
N GLY A 36 -5.44 -8.30 5.55
CA GLY A 36 -4.88 -9.16 6.58
C GLY A 36 -5.82 -9.43 7.74
N THR A 37 -5.37 -10.30 8.65
CA THR A 37 -6.07 -10.62 9.90
C THR A 37 -5.61 -9.74 11.08
N ARG A 38 -4.56 -8.92 10.85
CA ARG A 38 -3.88 -8.11 11.87
C ARG A 38 -4.60 -6.77 12.03
N VAL A 39 -4.67 -6.30 13.27
CA VAL A 39 -5.37 -5.05 13.63
C VAL A 39 -4.38 -4.09 14.28
N PRO A 40 -3.80 -3.13 13.53
CA PRO A 40 -2.82 -2.21 14.07
C PRO A 40 -3.50 -1.09 14.89
N THR A 41 -4.03 -1.44 16.08
CA THR A 41 -4.67 -0.50 17.03
C THR A 41 -3.88 -0.32 18.33
N GLY A 42 -2.78 -1.04 18.47
CA GLY A 42 -1.84 -1.01 19.59
C GLY A 42 -1.06 0.31 19.74
N ILE A 43 -0.12 0.35 20.68
CA ILE A 43 0.63 1.57 21.01
C ILE A 43 1.34 2.12 19.76
N ASN A 44 1.12 3.39 19.46
CA ASN A 44 1.67 4.09 18.29
C ASN A 44 1.30 3.45 16.92
N HIS A 45 0.25 2.62 16.83
CA HIS A 45 -0.19 2.05 15.57
C HIS A 45 -1.14 2.99 14.80
N VAL A 46 -1.26 2.78 13.48
CA VAL A 46 -1.99 3.68 12.56
C VAL A 46 -3.49 3.81 12.86
N PHE A 47 -4.13 2.79 13.45
CA PHE A 47 -5.55 2.85 13.85
C PHE A 47 -5.74 3.03 15.36
N ASN A 48 -4.70 3.41 16.09
CA ASN A 48 -4.85 3.79 17.49
C ASN A 48 -5.67 5.10 17.60
N LYS A 49 -6.43 5.24 18.69
CA LYS A 49 -7.18 6.47 19.02
C LYS A 49 -6.27 7.61 19.47
N SER A 50 -5.10 7.30 20.02
CA SER A 50 -4.09 8.26 20.44
C SER A 50 -3.32 8.82 19.25
N ARG A 51 -2.73 10.01 19.42
CA ARG A 51 -1.92 10.64 18.38
C ARG A 51 -0.75 9.74 17.98
N LEU A 52 -0.60 9.52 16.68
CA LEU A 52 0.54 8.83 16.10
C LEU A 52 1.82 9.68 16.20
N ASP A 53 2.89 9.11 16.75
CA ASP A 53 4.25 9.63 16.67
C ASP A 53 4.95 9.04 15.44
N TRP A 54 4.87 9.78 14.34
CA TRP A 54 5.45 9.43 13.04
C TRP A 54 6.96 9.16 13.09
N ARG A 55 7.68 9.78 14.03
CA ARG A 55 9.14 9.63 14.16
C ARG A 55 9.55 8.25 14.68
N LYS A 56 8.58 7.51 15.25
CA LYS A 56 8.77 6.19 15.85
C LYS A 56 7.99 5.10 15.11
N LEU A 57 7.39 5.44 13.95
CA LEU A 57 6.62 4.49 13.17
C LEU A 57 7.56 3.40 12.61
N GLY A 58 7.21 2.14 12.84
CA GLY A 58 8.03 0.97 12.50
C GLY A 58 9.11 0.60 13.52
N ASP A 59 9.34 1.41 14.56
CA ASP A 59 10.28 1.07 15.64
C ASP A 59 9.62 0.10 16.62
N GLU A 60 10.02 -1.17 16.55
CA GLU A 60 9.49 -2.25 17.39
C GLU A 60 9.69 -2.03 18.90
N LYS A 61 10.58 -1.10 19.32
CA LYS A 61 10.73 -0.74 20.74
C LYS A 61 9.64 0.22 21.24
N PHE A 62 8.96 0.91 20.34
CA PHE A 62 7.92 1.90 20.63
C PHE A 62 6.55 1.53 20.07
N MET A 63 6.41 0.27 19.63
CA MET A 63 5.20 -0.31 19.07
C MET A 63 5.03 -1.74 19.61
N ASP A 64 3.82 -2.26 19.59
CA ASP A 64 3.62 -3.66 19.98
C ASP A 64 4.36 -4.57 18.98
N ALA A 65 5.16 -5.49 19.52
CA ALA A 65 6.06 -6.33 18.72
C ALA A 65 5.31 -7.06 17.59
N GLY A 66 5.86 -7.00 16.38
CA GLY A 66 5.31 -7.67 15.18
C GLY A 66 4.24 -6.90 14.41
N LEU A 67 3.66 -5.83 14.97
CA LEU A 67 2.65 -4.99 14.29
C LEU A 67 3.15 -3.61 13.88
N GLY A 68 4.34 -3.22 14.35
CA GLY A 68 4.99 -1.95 13.98
C GLY A 68 5.17 -1.79 12.46
N ARG A 69 5.68 -2.84 11.81
CA ARG A 69 5.87 -2.88 10.36
C ARG A 69 4.55 -2.80 9.60
N VAL A 70 3.48 -3.40 10.13
CA VAL A 70 2.15 -3.33 9.53
C VAL A 70 1.64 -1.89 9.47
N SER A 71 1.80 -1.15 10.56
CA SER A 71 1.39 0.26 10.61
C SER A 71 2.21 1.11 9.63
N ALA A 72 3.51 0.84 9.51
CA ALA A 72 4.39 1.53 8.56
C ALA A 72 3.99 1.26 7.10
N GLY A 73 3.79 -0.01 6.72
CA GLY A 73 3.35 -0.40 5.39
C GLY A 73 2.01 0.21 5.00
N VAL A 74 0.99 0.01 5.84
CA VAL A 74 -0.37 0.58 5.65
C VAL A 74 -0.32 2.10 5.46
N SER A 75 0.44 2.81 6.31
CA SER A 75 0.56 4.27 6.21
C SER A 75 1.20 4.70 4.88
N LYS A 76 2.22 3.95 4.43
CA LYS A 76 2.93 4.25 3.19
C LYS A 76 2.09 3.93 1.94
N HIS A 77 1.37 2.81 1.95
CA HIS A 77 0.41 2.46 0.90
C HIS A 77 -0.69 3.51 0.78
N TYR A 78 -1.27 3.91 1.92
CA TYR A 78 -2.27 4.96 1.95
C TYR A 78 -1.70 6.28 1.40
N LEU A 79 -0.54 6.73 1.85
CA LEU A 79 0.07 7.96 1.35
C LEU A 79 0.29 7.92 -0.17
N TYR A 80 0.78 6.80 -0.71
CA TYR A 80 0.97 6.62 -2.14
C TYR A 80 -0.35 6.76 -2.91
N THR A 81 -1.46 6.21 -2.40
CA THR A 81 -2.78 6.43 -3.02
C THR A 81 -3.20 7.90 -3.02
N GLN A 82 -2.90 8.64 -1.95
CA GLN A 82 -3.24 10.06 -1.87
C GLN A 82 -2.44 10.91 -2.86
N ILE A 83 -1.17 10.56 -3.11
CA ILE A 83 -0.31 11.26 -4.07
C ILE A 83 -0.88 11.11 -5.50
N HIS A 84 -1.31 9.91 -5.87
CA HIS A 84 -1.72 9.59 -7.25
C HIS A 84 -3.23 9.60 -7.49
N GLY A 85 -4.04 9.85 -6.45
CA GLY A 85 -5.50 9.89 -6.55
C GLY A 85 -6.17 8.53 -6.74
N TYR A 86 -5.48 7.45 -6.34
CA TYR A 86 -6.01 6.08 -6.37
C TYR A 86 -7.05 5.85 -5.26
N ASP A 87 -7.87 4.81 -5.41
CA ASP A 87 -8.69 4.34 -4.30
C ASP A 87 -7.86 3.48 -3.34
N TYR A 88 -8.25 3.46 -2.07
CA TYR A 88 -7.57 2.71 -1.03
C TYR A 88 -8.56 1.91 -0.19
N LYS A 89 -8.24 0.64 0.05
CA LYS A 89 -8.99 -0.21 0.97
C LYS A 89 -8.06 -0.90 1.96
N PHE A 90 -8.45 -0.83 3.23
CA PHE A 90 -7.92 -1.71 4.27
C PHE A 90 -8.98 -2.74 4.62
N VAL A 91 -8.71 -4.01 4.34
CA VAL A 91 -9.62 -5.13 4.60
C VAL A 91 -9.08 -5.96 5.76
N GLN A 92 -9.73 -5.83 6.91
CA GLN A 92 -9.53 -6.73 8.04
C GLN A 92 -10.39 -7.97 7.87
N ALA A 93 -9.78 -9.08 7.49
CA ALA A 93 -10.48 -10.35 7.27
C ALA A 93 -10.40 -11.26 8.50
N ALA A 94 -11.43 -12.09 8.69
CA ALA A 94 -11.41 -13.14 9.71
C ALA A 94 -10.46 -14.27 9.30
N PRO A 95 -9.67 -14.85 10.24
CA PRO A 95 -8.88 -16.04 9.96
C PRO A 95 -9.75 -17.21 9.49
N LYS A 96 -9.20 -18.05 8.62
CA LYS A 96 -9.86 -19.27 8.15
C LYS A 96 -9.28 -20.48 8.88
N PRO A 97 -10.06 -21.24 9.67
CA PRO A 97 -9.53 -22.35 10.45
C PRO A 97 -8.88 -23.46 9.62
N ASP A 98 -9.31 -23.63 8.37
CA ASP A 98 -8.85 -24.67 7.44
C ASP A 98 -7.66 -24.24 6.57
N ARG A 99 -7.18 -22.99 6.68
CA ARG A 99 -6.15 -22.44 5.78
C ARG A 99 -5.18 -21.51 6.51
N GLY A 100 -4.04 -21.24 5.88
CA GLY A 100 -3.10 -20.24 6.38
C GLY A 100 -3.67 -18.81 6.36
N ASN A 101 -3.19 -17.94 7.26
CA ASN A 101 -3.67 -16.55 7.40
C ASN A 101 -3.53 -15.69 6.14
N THR A 102 -2.74 -16.11 5.15
CA THR A 102 -2.59 -15.41 3.85
C THR A 102 -3.75 -15.67 2.89
N TRP A 103 -4.51 -16.76 3.09
CA TRP A 103 -5.62 -17.12 2.19
C TRP A 103 -6.79 -16.15 2.24
N VAL A 104 -6.87 -15.32 3.28
CA VAL A 104 -7.87 -14.25 3.37
C VAL A 104 -7.74 -13.23 2.23
N LYS A 105 -6.55 -13.12 1.61
CA LYS A 105 -6.29 -12.25 0.46
C LYS A 105 -7.09 -12.67 -0.77
N VAL A 106 -7.24 -13.97 -1.01
CA VAL A 106 -7.92 -14.51 -2.19
C VAL A 106 -9.37 -14.04 -2.22
N ASP A 107 -10.09 -14.24 -1.11
CA ASP A 107 -11.49 -13.87 -1.01
C ASP A 107 -11.69 -12.36 -1.09
N ALA A 108 -10.88 -11.59 -0.34
CA ALA A 108 -10.98 -10.13 -0.33
C ALA A 108 -10.71 -9.52 -1.71
N ILE A 109 -9.70 -10.01 -2.44
CA ILE A 109 -9.42 -9.53 -3.80
C ILE A 109 -10.53 -9.95 -4.76
N ALA A 110 -11.06 -11.18 -4.64
CA ALA A 110 -12.13 -11.68 -5.50
C ALA A 110 -13.39 -10.79 -5.43
N GLU A 111 -13.74 -10.28 -4.25
CA GLU A 111 -14.87 -9.35 -4.08
C GLU A 111 -14.65 -8.00 -4.79
N LEU A 112 -13.40 -7.58 -4.98
CA LEU A 112 -13.04 -6.30 -5.58
C LEU A 112 -12.89 -6.35 -7.11
N LEU A 113 -12.69 -7.55 -7.70
CA LEU A 113 -12.33 -7.72 -9.12
C LEU A 113 -13.26 -7.02 -10.11
N ASN A 114 -14.54 -6.87 -9.78
CA ASN A 114 -15.53 -6.24 -10.67
C ASN A 114 -15.69 -4.72 -10.46
N SER A 115 -14.98 -4.14 -9.49
CA SER A 115 -15.15 -2.73 -9.09
C SER A 115 -14.05 -1.82 -9.62
N TYR A 116 -12.91 -2.37 -10.02
CA TYR A 116 -11.71 -1.61 -10.41
C TYR A 116 -11.11 -2.16 -11.69
N ARG A 117 -10.42 -1.30 -12.43
CA ARG A 117 -9.64 -1.71 -13.60
C ARG A 117 -8.42 -2.51 -13.19
N PHE A 118 -7.75 -2.05 -12.12
CA PHE A 118 -6.63 -2.76 -11.51
C PHE A 118 -6.75 -2.76 -9.99
N ILE A 119 -6.33 -3.88 -9.40
CA ILE A 119 -6.21 -4.04 -7.95
C ILE A 119 -4.75 -4.36 -7.68
N ILE A 120 -4.11 -3.54 -6.87
CA ILE A 120 -2.73 -3.73 -6.43
C ILE A 120 -2.78 -4.12 -4.96
N PHE A 121 -2.56 -5.40 -4.70
CA PHE A 121 -2.34 -5.89 -3.35
C PHE A 121 -0.87 -5.74 -2.97
N LEU A 122 -0.61 -5.22 -1.78
CA LEU A 122 0.73 -5.15 -1.20
C LEU A 122 0.73 -5.83 0.16
N ASP A 123 1.76 -6.62 0.42
CA ASP A 123 2.01 -7.09 1.77
C ASP A 123 2.50 -5.94 2.66
N ALA A 124 2.23 -6.03 3.96
CA ALA A 124 2.51 -4.92 4.87
C ALA A 124 4.02 -4.65 5.11
N ASP A 125 4.90 -5.54 4.61
CA ASP A 125 6.35 -5.40 4.58
C ASP A 125 6.90 -5.06 3.19
N ALA A 126 6.03 -4.93 2.17
CA ALA A 126 6.37 -4.35 0.88
C ALA A 126 6.18 -2.83 0.92
N VAL A 127 6.98 -2.09 0.17
CA VAL A 127 6.93 -0.63 0.15
C VAL A 127 7.23 -0.06 -1.23
N TRP A 128 6.59 1.06 -1.57
CA TRP A 128 6.94 1.86 -2.75
C TRP A 128 8.22 2.65 -2.50
N GLU A 129 9.29 2.37 -3.23
CA GLU A 129 10.54 3.13 -3.08
C GLU A 129 10.42 4.54 -3.66
N HIS A 130 9.86 4.64 -4.86
CA HIS A 130 9.66 5.89 -5.61
C HIS A 130 8.21 6.33 -5.49
N MET A 131 7.93 7.20 -4.51
CA MET A 131 6.55 7.63 -4.21
C MET A 131 5.97 8.55 -5.29
N GLU A 132 6.84 9.21 -6.05
CA GLU A 132 6.55 10.15 -7.13
C GLU A 132 6.22 9.48 -8.47
N VAL A 133 6.54 8.19 -8.63
CA VAL A 133 6.29 7.43 -9.85
C VAL A 133 4.91 6.76 -9.75
N PRO A 134 3.99 6.98 -10.70
CA PRO A 134 2.69 6.31 -10.72
C PRO A 134 2.85 4.80 -11.02
N ALA A 135 1.82 4.02 -10.72
CA ALA A 135 1.85 2.57 -10.93
C ALA A 135 1.68 2.16 -12.40
N GLU A 136 1.09 3.04 -13.22
CA GLU A 136 0.88 2.87 -14.67
C GLU A 136 2.06 3.24 -15.57
#